data_AF-A0A920TNY7-F1
#
_entry.id   AF-A0A920TNY7-F1
#
_cell.length_a   1.000
_cell.length_b   1.000
_cell.length_c   1.000
_cell.angle_alpha   90.00
_cell.angle_beta   90.00
_cell.angle_gamma   90.00
#
_symmetry.space_group_name_H-M   'P 1'
#
loop_
_entity.id
_entity.type
_entity.pdbx_description
1 polymer ?
#
loop_
_entity_poly.entity_id
_entity_poly.type
_entity_poly.pdbx_seq_one_letter_code
_entity_poly.pdbx_strand_id
1 'polypeptide(L)'
;MHRHEWAMLLDLPTVTPILNAIFDSSEYIARGGGGDFCLPGTTEYQHLHSDMGDRRTFGSFHDDRGKLTVRDLPCPYVCCNFLMVDFTKINGPTRQIPGTQNSLDKILSA
;
A
#
# COMPACT_ATOMS: atom_id res chain seq x y z
N MET A 1 -1.34 11.74 -12.37
CA MET A 1 0.12 11.67 -12.59
C MET A 1 0.50 12.61 -13.72
N HIS A 2 1.61 13.34 -13.62
CA HIS A 2 1.98 14.37 -14.61
C HIS A 2 3.04 13.93 -15.63
N ARG A 3 3.78 12.85 -15.36
CA ARG A 3 4.72 12.25 -16.32
C ARG A 3 4.05 11.11 -17.06
N HIS A 4 4.24 11.06 -18.37
CA HIS A 4 3.60 10.05 -19.22
C HIS A 4 4.08 8.64 -18.86
N GLU A 5 5.38 8.47 -18.65
CA GLU A 5 6.00 7.18 -18.34
C GLU A 5 5.46 6.59 -17.05
N TRP A 6 5.18 7.43 -16.04
CA TRP A 6 4.55 7.00 -14.79
C TRP A 6 3.06 6.66 -14.97
N ALA A 7 2.35 7.38 -15.83
CA ALA A 7 0.94 7.09 -16.12
C ALA A 7 0.78 5.74 -16.84
N MET A 8 1.74 5.35 -17.68
CA MET A 8 1.74 4.05 -18.36
C MET A 8 1.79 2.86 -17.38
N LEU A 9 2.33 3.05 -16.17
CA LEU A 9 2.39 1.98 -15.16
C LEU A 9 1.03 1.68 -14.51
N LEU A 10 0.02 2.53 -14.70
CA LEU A 10 -1.32 2.33 -14.13
C LEU A 10 -2.09 1.18 -14.80
N ASP A 11 -1.79 0.90 -16.06
CA ASP A 11 -2.48 -0.13 -16.84
C ASP A 11 -1.47 -1.00 -17.58
N LEU A 12 -0.97 -2.01 -16.86
CA LEU A 12 -0.02 -2.98 -17.40
C LEU A 12 -0.72 -4.33 -17.56
N PRO A 13 -0.57 -5.00 -18.72
CA PRO A 13 -1.21 -6.29 -18.96
C PRO A 13 -0.78 -7.39 -17.98
N THR A 14 0.35 -7.20 -17.29
CA THR A 14 0.85 -8.11 -16.25
C THR A 14 0.31 -7.81 -14.85
N VAL A 15 -0.19 -6.59 -14.60
CA VAL A 15 -0.65 -6.14 -13.27
C VAL A 15 -2.17 -6.05 -13.22
N THR A 16 -2.81 -5.52 -14.26
CA THR A 16 -4.27 -5.30 -14.32
C THR A 16 -5.08 -6.58 -14.01
N PRO A 17 -4.75 -7.77 -14.56
CA PRO A 17 -5.48 -9.00 -14.21
C PRO A 17 -5.37 -9.40 -12.73
N ILE A 18 -4.23 -9.09 -12.09
CA ILE A 18 -4.02 -9.38 -10.66
C ILE A 18 -4.89 -8.46 -9.81
N LEU A 19 -4.94 -7.17 -10.15
CA LEU A 19 -5.79 -6.21 -9.45
C LEU A 19 -7.28 -6.57 -9.59
N ASN A 20 -7.72 -6.92 -10.81
CA ASN A 20 -9.09 -7.37 -11.03
C ASN A 20 -9.46 -8.57 -10.16
N ALA A 21 -8.54 -9.53 -10.00
CA ALA A 21 -8.75 -10.70 -9.17
C ALA A 21 -8.75 -10.38 -7.66
N ILE A 22 -7.89 -9.46 -7.20
CA ILE A 22 -7.83 -9.06 -5.78
C ILE A 22 -9.09 -8.28 -5.39
N PHE A 23 -9.54 -7.36 -6.25
CA PHE A 23 -10.73 -6.54 -5.99
C PHE A 23 -12.04 -7.23 -6.38
N ASP A 24 -11.98 -8.38 -7.08
CA ASP A 24 -13.12 -9.06 -7.71
C ASP A 24 -13.94 -8.10 -8.60
N SER A 25 -13.25 -7.16 -9.27
CA SER A 25 -13.86 -6.06 -10.02
C SER A 25 -12.84 -5.35 -10.92
N SER A 26 -13.28 -4.84 -12.07
CA SER A 26 -12.52 -3.88 -12.89
C SER A 26 -12.70 -2.42 -12.45
N GLU A 27 -13.64 -2.18 -11.54
CA GLU A 27 -14.05 -0.84 -11.13
C GLU A 27 -13.25 -0.39 -9.90
N TYR A 28 -12.06 0.13 -10.14
CA TYR A 28 -11.21 0.77 -9.13
C TYR A 28 -10.54 2.02 -9.70
N ILE A 29 -10.02 2.87 -8.81
CA ILE A 29 -9.34 4.11 -9.20
C ILE A 29 -7.92 4.15 -8.66
N ALA A 30 -7.03 4.82 -9.39
CA ALA A 30 -5.72 5.18 -8.88
C ALA A 30 -5.88 6.30 -7.85
N ARG A 31 -5.68 5.98 -6.56
CA ARG A 31 -5.73 6.96 -5.46
C ARG A 31 -4.57 7.95 -5.49
N GLY A 32 -3.40 7.51 -5.95
CA GLY A 32 -2.19 8.30 -6.00
C GLY A 32 -1.05 7.55 -6.70
N GLY A 33 0.01 8.27 -7.00
CA GLY A 33 1.25 7.72 -7.57
C GLY A 33 2.41 8.62 -7.18
N GLY A 34 3.43 8.02 -6.57
CA GLY A 34 4.60 8.73 -6.07
C GLY A 34 5.81 7.79 -6.03
N GLY A 35 6.99 8.37 -5.84
CA GLY A 35 8.21 7.62 -5.60
C GLY A 35 8.66 7.82 -4.16
N ASP A 36 9.19 6.77 -3.55
CA ASP A 36 9.91 6.82 -2.28
C ASP A 36 11.37 6.44 -2.53
N PHE A 37 12.29 7.04 -1.77
CA PHE A 37 13.71 6.78 -1.86
C PHE A 37 14.38 6.86 -0.49
N CYS A 38 15.33 5.97 -0.26
CA CYS A 38 16.20 6.01 0.91
C CYS A 38 17.49 6.77 0.57
N LEU A 39 17.79 7.83 1.35
CA LEU A 39 19.03 8.56 1.19
C LEU A 39 20.21 7.81 1.84
N PRO A 40 21.44 7.95 1.29
CA PRO A 40 22.64 7.49 1.98
C PRO A 40 22.74 8.10 3.38
N GLY A 41 23.03 7.27 4.38
CA GLY A 41 23.12 7.68 5.78
C GLY A 41 21.82 7.50 6.58
N THR A 42 20.71 7.09 5.96
CA THR A 42 19.54 6.63 6.69
C THR A 42 19.90 5.36 7.48
N THR A 43 19.87 5.44 8.81
CA THR A 43 20.18 4.32 9.72
C THR A 43 18.94 3.62 10.26
N GLU A 44 17.76 4.22 10.09
CA GLU A 44 16.51 3.76 10.67
C GLU A 44 15.46 3.50 9.59
N TYR A 45 14.60 2.52 9.86
CA TYR A 45 13.45 2.23 9.03
C TYR A 45 12.24 3.01 9.52
N GLN A 46 11.30 3.29 8.60
CA GLN A 46 9.96 3.73 8.99
C GLN A 46 9.32 2.72 9.96
N HIS A 47 8.53 3.23 10.91
CA HIS A 47 7.71 2.40 11.78
C HIS A 47 6.74 1.54 10.97
N LEU A 48 6.47 0.33 11.44
CA LEU A 48 5.51 -0.56 10.82
C LEU A 48 4.11 0.06 10.86
N HIS A 49 3.45 0.10 9.71
CA HIS A 49 2.13 0.68 9.55
C HIS A 49 1.36 -0.01 8.42
N SER A 50 0.09 0.38 8.27
CA SER A 50 -0.74 0.05 7.12
C SER A 50 -1.04 1.33 6.37
N ASP A 51 -0.96 1.29 5.04
CA ASP A 51 -1.24 2.45 4.17
C ASP A 51 -2.69 2.97 4.31
N MET A 52 -3.57 2.11 4.82
CA MET A 52 -4.94 2.43 5.20
C MET A 52 -5.24 2.09 6.66
N GLY A 53 -6.08 2.90 7.28
CA GLY A 53 -6.59 2.71 8.64
C GLY A 53 -8.00 3.27 8.79
N ASP A 54 -8.64 2.95 9.91
CA ASP A 54 -9.90 3.59 10.31
C ASP A 54 -9.70 5.09 10.55
N ARG A 55 -10.77 5.86 10.34
CA ARG A 55 -10.79 7.32 10.28
C ARG A 55 -9.82 8.04 11.23
N ARG A 56 -8.74 8.56 10.63
CA ARG A 56 -7.88 9.63 11.21
C ARG A 56 -7.89 10.92 10.38
N THR A 57 -8.25 10.84 9.10
CA THR A 57 -8.26 11.96 8.13
C THR A 57 -9.33 11.75 7.05
N PHE A 58 -9.55 12.77 6.21
CA PHE A 58 -10.48 12.71 5.06
C PHE A 58 -10.08 11.59 4.07
N GLY A 59 -11.04 10.75 3.66
CA GLY A 59 -10.81 9.63 2.73
C GLY A 59 -10.38 8.31 3.37
N SER A 60 -10.34 8.22 4.70
CA SER A 60 -10.18 6.94 5.42
C SER A 60 -11.53 6.23 5.60
N PHE A 61 -11.52 4.91 5.80
CA PHE A 61 -12.75 4.15 6.03
C PHE A 61 -13.47 4.61 7.31
N HIS A 62 -14.79 4.71 7.24
CA HIS A 62 -15.66 5.10 8.35
C HIS A 62 -16.98 4.31 8.28
N ASP A 63 -17.24 3.50 9.30
CA ASP A 63 -18.55 2.92 9.53
C ASP A 63 -19.29 3.75 10.59
N ASP A 64 -20.35 4.45 10.20
CA ASP A 64 -21.16 5.29 11.10
C ASP A 64 -21.76 4.50 12.28
N ARG A 65 -21.88 3.17 12.14
CA ARG A 65 -22.42 2.28 13.18
C ARG A 65 -21.35 1.76 14.14
N GLY A 66 -20.07 1.98 13.83
CA GLY A 66 -18.94 1.52 14.65
C GLY A 66 -18.85 -0.01 14.80
N LYS A 67 -19.34 -0.77 13.80
CA LYS A 67 -19.36 -2.24 13.84
C LYS A 67 -18.21 -2.87 13.05
N LEU A 68 -17.72 -2.15 12.05
CA LEU A 68 -16.67 -2.63 11.16
C LEU A 68 -15.46 -1.70 11.19
N THR A 69 -14.30 -2.28 10.93
CA THR A 69 -13.04 -1.61 10.67
C THR A 69 -12.60 -1.87 9.23
N VAL A 70 -11.57 -1.15 8.78
CA VAL A 70 -10.92 -1.41 7.48
C VAL A 70 -10.38 -2.85 7.38
N ARG A 71 -10.11 -3.51 8.51
CA ARG A 71 -9.63 -4.89 8.58
C ARG A 71 -10.73 -5.93 8.31
N ASP A 72 -11.99 -5.53 8.42
CA ASP A 72 -13.15 -6.39 8.15
C ASP A 72 -13.61 -6.35 6.69
N LEU A 73 -13.01 -5.47 5.88
CA LEU A 73 -13.37 -5.29 4.48
C LEU A 73 -12.62 -6.29 3.57
N PRO A 74 -13.20 -6.66 2.41
CA PRO A 74 -12.41 -7.12 1.28
C PRO A 74 -11.30 -6.12 0.95
N CYS A 75 -10.20 -6.58 0.34
CA CYS A 75 -8.99 -5.78 0.11
C CYS A 75 -9.32 -4.34 -0.33
N PRO A 76 -9.20 -3.33 0.56
CA PRO A 76 -9.72 -1.99 0.28
C PRO A 76 -8.74 -1.16 -0.54
N TYR A 77 -7.48 -1.60 -0.63
CA TYR A 77 -6.39 -0.89 -1.26
C TYR A 77 -5.21 -1.83 -1.53
N VAL A 78 -4.60 -1.65 -2.70
CA VAL A 78 -3.37 -2.33 -3.09
C VAL A 78 -2.33 -1.26 -3.45
N CYS A 79 -1.16 -1.34 -2.84
CA CYS A 79 0.01 -0.57 -3.24
C CYS A 79 0.85 -1.41 -4.20
N CYS A 80 1.09 -0.91 -5.42
CA CYS A 80 1.95 -1.57 -6.40
C CYS A 80 3.26 -0.78 -6.52
N ASN A 81 4.35 -1.35 -5.99
CA ASN A 81 5.67 -0.74 -6.01
C ASN A 81 6.51 -1.27 -7.18
N PHE A 82 7.03 -0.37 -8.01
CA PHE A 82 8.00 -0.69 -9.04
C PHE A 82 9.40 -0.29 -8.56
N LEU A 83 10.33 -1.25 -8.56
CA LEU A 83 11.69 -0.99 -8.13
C LEU A 83 12.45 -0.21 -9.21
N MET A 84 12.97 0.96 -8.85
CA MET A 84 13.84 1.77 -9.72
C MET A 84 15.32 1.40 -9.62
N VAL A 85 15.67 0.66 -8.55
CA VAL A 85 16.99 0.09 -8.27
C VAL A 85 16.79 -1.26 -7.57
N ASP A 86 17.81 -2.12 -7.61
CA ASP A 86 17.75 -3.39 -6.90
C ASP A 86 17.65 -3.17 -5.39
N PHE A 87 16.67 -3.82 -4.77
CA PHE A 87 16.54 -3.87 -3.32
C PHE A 87 17.48 -4.95 -2.77
N THR A 88 18.36 -4.53 -1.86
CA THR A 88 19.38 -5.37 -1.21
C THR A 88 19.21 -5.28 0.29
N LYS A 89 19.91 -6.12 1.05
CA LYS A 89 19.82 -6.06 2.53
C LYS A 89 20.32 -4.75 3.15
N ILE A 90 21.08 -3.94 2.41
CA ILE A 90 21.81 -2.79 2.96
C ILE A 90 21.31 -1.43 2.47
N ASN A 91 20.40 -1.37 1.49
CA ASN A 91 19.91 -0.11 0.92
C ASN A 91 18.46 0.22 1.29
N GLY A 92 18.00 -0.29 2.44
CA GLY A 92 16.69 0.03 3.01
C GLY A 92 15.50 -0.58 2.24
N PRO A 93 15.46 -1.90 1.98
CA PRO A 93 14.34 -2.52 1.27
C PRO A 93 13.06 -2.43 2.13
N THR A 94 11.91 -2.22 1.50
CA THR A 94 10.62 -2.22 2.21
C THR A 94 10.45 -3.51 3.01
N ARG A 95 10.09 -3.37 4.29
CA ARG A 95 9.82 -4.50 5.19
C ARG A 95 8.33 -4.75 5.27
N GLN A 96 7.93 -6.02 5.23
CA GLN A 96 6.54 -6.44 5.37
C GLN A 96 6.46 -7.57 6.39
N ILE A 97 5.35 -7.64 7.13
CA ILE A 97 5.00 -8.80 7.95
C ILE A 97 3.86 -9.52 7.23
N PRO A 98 4.10 -10.70 6.62
CA PRO A 98 3.05 -11.44 5.92
C PRO A 98 1.92 -11.85 6.87
N GLY A 99 0.68 -11.87 6.36
CA GLY A 99 -0.47 -12.39 7.10
C GLY A 99 -1.10 -11.43 8.11
N THR A 100 -0.64 -10.17 8.19
CA THR A 100 -1.18 -9.18 9.15
C THR A 100 -2.29 -8.31 8.57
N GLN A 101 -2.74 -8.54 7.34
CA GLN A 101 -3.66 -7.65 6.62
C GLN A 101 -5.04 -7.50 7.30
N ASN A 102 -5.50 -8.53 8.02
CA ASN A 102 -6.74 -8.50 8.82
C ASN A 102 -6.47 -8.49 10.33
N SER A 103 -5.21 -8.37 10.78
CA SER A 103 -4.91 -8.41 12.21
C SER A 103 -5.43 -7.17 12.94
N LEU A 104 -6.03 -7.40 14.10
CA LEU A 104 -6.44 -6.36 15.05
C LEU A 104 -5.37 -6.08 16.11
N ASP A 105 -4.35 -6.94 16.18
CA ASP A 105 -3.27 -6.79 17.14
C ASP A 105 -2.39 -5.61 16.78
N LYS A 106 -1.98 -4.85 17.80
CA LYS A 106 -0.98 -3.80 17.62
C LYS A 106 0.36 -4.47 17.31
N ILE A 107 0.89 -4.18 16.14
CA ILE A 107 2.27 -4.48 15.81
C ILE A 107 3.14 -3.52 16.62
N LEU A 108 3.84 -4.05 17.62
CA LEU A 108 4.81 -3.27 18.38
C LEU A 108 5.97 -2.92 17.45
N SER A 109 6.23 -1.63 17.27
CA SER A 109 7.43 -1.19 16.55
C SER A 109 8.66 -1.56 17.38
N ALA A 110 9.49 -2.46 16.83
CA ALA A 110 10.85 -2.69 17.32
C ALA A 110 11.78 -1.55 16.92
#